data_AF-A0A2S7TVY0-F1
#
_entry.id   AF-A0A2S7TVY0-F1
#
_cell.length_a   1.000
_cell.length_b   1.000
_cell.length_c   1.000
_cell.angle_alpha   90.00
_cell.angle_beta   90.00
_cell.angle_gamma   90.00
#
_symmetry.space_group_name_H-M   'P 1'
#
loop_
_entity.id
_entity.type
_entity.pdbx_description
1 polymer ?
#
loop_
_entity_poly.entity_id
_entity_poly.type
_entity_poly.pdbx_seq_one_letter_code
_entity_poly.pdbx_strand_id
1 'polypeptide(L)'
;MRKGKTYIQSALAVTCAALFVAACGGGDSAATGTLRTAMTDAPSCGYDNVFVTVDRIRVNSSATASPDGGGWSEIVLDQPRQIDLLDLQNGVIEELGEITLPVGRIQQVRFVLVDNARADPADIDFDPDADPTRAPNHVVFSAGGFEDLKTPSGQQSGVKINVGIDVAEGQVADLLIDFDACKSVVEAGNSGNYLLKPVLTAIPRLSSGVRGSVADALVPEGVSISLQQDGEVVRATAPIESTDLAANGRFVLSQVPPGTYDLVFTASGFITKVVTDVVVPEGQLVNLDFDSVTAGDQNEIALLPATVEGDAVGNVTNTDDVKPATFVEITQTLTEGATVLINSAQLSFETFDSGGVMTGMGDTAGYSFTLPVDAPQVAPYTATGVFNFSADSGVEGEYTVMAIAEPVDLTPVVQMAAANFNPGFVGTTDSPREVITNNFDFSSAPAP
;
A
#
# COMPACT_ATOMS: atom_id res chain seq x y z
N MET A 1 -35.31 62.59 21.38
CA MET A 1 -35.00 63.22 20.07
C MET A 1 -34.40 62.13 19.19
N ARG A 2 -35.20 61.31 18.50
CA ARG A 2 -35.67 61.45 17.10
C ARG A 2 -34.60 61.93 16.10
N LYS A 3 -34.18 60.99 15.24
CA LYS A 3 -34.14 61.01 13.75
C LYS A 3 -32.98 60.07 13.33
N GLY A 4 -33.06 59.18 12.35
CA GLY A 4 -34.02 58.90 11.27
C GLY A 4 -33.24 58.18 10.16
N LYS A 5 -33.83 57.14 9.57
CA LYS A 5 -33.29 56.26 8.51
C LYS A 5 -32.90 57.02 7.23
N THR A 6 -32.03 56.43 6.41
CA THR A 6 -32.16 56.49 4.94
C THR A 6 -31.67 55.21 4.26
N TYR A 7 -32.60 54.51 3.62
CA TYR A 7 -32.35 53.54 2.56
C TYR A 7 -32.41 54.30 1.24
N ILE A 8 -31.49 54.05 0.32
CA ILE A 8 -31.58 54.55 -1.06
C ILE A 8 -31.82 53.35 -1.98
N GLN A 9 -33.07 53.26 -2.44
CA GLN A 9 -33.43 52.60 -3.68
C GLN A 9 -33.03 53.52 -4.84
N SER A 10 -32.35 52.98 -5.85
CA SER A 10 -32.22 53.63 -7.15
C SER A 10 -32.53 52.59 -8.22
N ALA A 11 -33.73 52.69 -8.78
CA ALA A 11 -34.09 52.03 -10.02
C ALA A 11 -33.27 52.63 -11.17
N LEU A 12 -32.60 51.79 -11.95
CA LEU A 12 -32.05 52.18 -13.25
C LEU A 12 -32.72 51.34 -14.33
N ALA A 13 -33.33 52.06 -15.26
CA ALA A 13 -34.09 51.56 -16.39
C ALA A 13 -33.22 50.75 -17.35
N VAL A 14 -33.67 49.53 -17.70
CA VAL A 14 -33.11 48.74 -18.80
C VAL A 14 -34.11 48.77 -19.95
N THR A 15 -33.82 49.61 -20.94
CA THR A 15 -34.33 49.49 -22.30
C THR A 15 -33.12 49.55 -23.23
N CYS A 16 -32.64 48.39 -23.68
CA CYS A 16 -31.82 48.31 -24.88
C CYS A 16 -32.20 47.07 -25.66
N ALA A 17 -32.58 47.32 -26.90
CA ALA A 17 -33.07 46.39 -27.88
C ALA A 17 -32.01 45.38 -28.32
N ALA A 18 -32.51 44.25 -28.81
CA ALA A 18 -31.76 43.18 -29.43
C ALA A 18 -30.82 43.67 -30.55
N LEU A 19 -29.57 43.22 -30.46
CA LEU A 19 -28.69 42.98 -31.60
C LEU A 19 -28.13 41.57 -31.44
N PHE A 20 -28.90 40.61 -31.95
CA PHE A 20 -28.38 39.31 -32.34
C PHE A 20 -27.48 39.54 -33.56
N VAL A 21 -26.16 39.50 -33.33
CA VAL A 21 -25.21 39.21 -34.41
C VAL A 21 -24.49 37.94 -34.00
N ALA A 22 -24.79 36.89 -34.76
CA ALA A 22 -24.07 35.64 -34.76
C ALA A 22 -22.58 35.89 -35.01
N ALA A 23 -21.75 35.56 -34.03
CA ALA A 23 -20.36 35.17 -34.26
C ALA A 23 -20.28 33.66 -34.04
N CYS A 24 -20.78 32.91 -35.03
CA CYS A 24 -20.37 31.54 -35.25
C CYS A 24 -18.92 31.60 -35.75
N GLY A 25 -17.98 31.53 -34.81
CA GLY A 25 -16.60 31.17 -35.08
C GLY A 25 -16.45 29.70 -34.71
N GLY A 26 -16.68 28.82 -35.68
CA GLY A 26 -16.50 27.37 -35.52
C GLY A 26 -15.06 27.04 -35.19
N GLY A 27 -14.86 26.53 -33.99
CA GLY A 27 -13.73 25.68 -33.62
C GLY A 27 -14.31 24.59 -32.75
N ASP A 28 -14.44 23.38 -33.29
CA ASP A 28 -14.78 22.18 -32.51
C ASP A 28 -13.67 22.02 -31.46
N SER A 29 -13.91 22.53 -30.26
CA SER A 29 -13.05 22.20 -29.11
C SER A 29 -13.35 20.74 -28.81
N ALA A 30 -12.32 19.90 -28.87
CA ALA A 30 -12.46 18.50 -28.50
C ALA A 30 -13.10 18.41 -27.11
N ALA A 31 -14.08 17.52 -26.95
CA ALA A 31 -14.69 17.27 -25.65
C ALA A 31 -13.60 16.89 -24.64
N THR A 32 -13.66 17.45 -23.45
CA THR A 32 -12.66 17.23 -22.39
C THR A 32 -13.33 16.79 -21.10
N GLY A 33 -12.56 16.08 -20.27
CA GLY A 33 -12.85 15.82 -18.87
C GLY A 33 -11.62 16.09 -18.01
N THR A 34 -11.73 15.86 -16.72
CA THR A 34 -10.63 16.07 -15.76
C THR A 34 -10.18 14.74 -15.19
N LEU A 35 -8.87 14.51 -15.14
CA LEU A 35 -8.28 13.45 -14.32
C LEU A 35 -7.72 14.11 -13.06
N ARG A 36 -8.13 13.64 -11.89
CA ARG A 36 -7.55 14.02 -10.60
C ARG A 36 -6.83 12.83 -10.02
N THR A 37 -5.63 13.07 -9.50
CA THR A 37 -4.78 12.04 -8.90
C THR A 37 -4.50 12.34 -7.44
N ALA A 38 -4.55 11.32 -6.61
CA ALA A 38 -4.18 11.40 -5.21
C ALA A 38 -3.42 10.15 -4.78
N MET A 39 -2.79 10.19 -3.60
CA MET A 39 -2.03 9.10 -3.01
C MET A 39 -2.62 8.68 -1.66
N THR A 40 -2.47 7.42 -1.33
CA THR A 40 -2.72 6.81 -0.01
C THR A 40 -1.69 5.70 0.20
N ASP A 41 -1.56 5.16 1.41
CA ASP A 41 -0.57 4.12 1.72
C ASP A 41 -1.17 2.95 2.51
N ALA A 42 -0.51 1.81 2.40
CA ALA A 42 -0.66 0.63 3.25
C ALA A 42 0.24 0.76 4.50
N PRO A 43 0.15 -0.09 5.53
CA PRO A 43 0.97 0.05 6.72
C PRO A 43 2.45 -0.23 6.45
N SER A 44 3.31 0.37 7.27
CA SER A 44 4.74 0.04 7.30
C SER A 44 4.98 -1.34 7.90
N CYS A 45 6.16 -1.90 7.61
CA CYS A 45 6.67 -3.11 8.25
C CYS A 45 7.84 -2.77 9.19
N GLY A 46 7.58 -1.96 10.22
CA GLY A 46 8.57 -1.63 11.26
C GLY A 46 9.39 -0.37 11.01
N TYR A 47 8.80 0.59 10.29
CA TYR A 47 9.36 1.93 10.09
C TYR A 47 8.52 2.98 10.83
N ASP A 48 9.18 4.00 11.36
CA ASP A 48 8.52 5.18 11.95
C ASP A 48 8.10 6.18 10.89
N ASN A 49 8.89 6.30 9.81
CA ASN A 49 8.60 7.16 8.67
C ASN A 49 9.15 6.54 7.39
N VAL A 50 8.46 6.73 6.27
CA VAL A 50 8.96 6.39 4.94
C VAL A 50 8.70 7.59 4.03
N PHE A 51 9.73 8.41 3.85
CA PHE A 51 9.62 9.60 3.02
C PHE A 51 9.91 9.27 1.56
N VAL A 52 8.99 9.64 0.68
CA VAL A 52 9.19 9.60 -0.78
C VAL A 52 8.91 10.97 -1.38
N THR A 53 9.68 11.35 -2.40
CA THR A 53 9.54 12.66 -3.05
C THR A 53 9.00 12.51 -4.47
N VAL A 54 7.78 12.97 -4.67
CA VAL A 54 7.04 12.89 -5.93
C VAL A 54 7.41 14.06 -6.82
N ASP A 55 7.90 13.79 -8.03
CA ASP A 55 8.21 14.82 -9.03
C ASP A 55 6.98 15.16 -9.87
N ARG A 56 6.37 14.15 -10.49
CA ARG A 56 5.20 14.31 -11.36
C ARG A 56 4.46 13.01 -11.61
N ILE A 57 3.24 13.13 -12.13
CA ILE A 57 2.46 12.01 -12.68
C ILE A 57 2.35 12.18 -14.19
N ARG A 58 2.65 11.12 -14.95
CA ARG A 58 2.48 11.12 -16.41
C ARG A 58 1.42 10.10 -16.79
N VAL A 59 0.55 10.45 -17.73
CA VAL A 59 -0.51 9.55 -18.20
C VAL A 59 -0.50 9.40 -19.71
N ASN A 60 -0.87 8.20 -20.17
CA ASN A 60 -0.92 7.87 -21.58
C ASN A 60 -2.15 7.00 -21.89
N SER A 61 -2.71 7.19 -23.08
CA SER A 61 -3.83 6.38 -23.58
C SER A 61 -3.40 5.02 -24.12
N SER A 62 -2.10 4.73 -24.20
CA SER A 62 -1.56 3.41 -24.58
C SER A 62 -0.99 2.68 -23.36
N ALA A 63 -1.32 1.40 -23.20
CA ALA A 63 -0.78 0.51 -22.14
C ALA A 63 0.71 0.15 -22.34
N THR A 64 1.23 0.35 -23.55
CA THR A 64 2.59 -0.04 -23.97
C THR A 64 3.45 1.17 -24.33
N ALA A 65 3.12 2.35 -23.81
CA ALA A 65 3.87 3.56 -24.09
C ALA A 65 5.30 3.49 -23.50
N SER A 66 6.27 3.69 -24.37
CA SER A 66 7.67 3.90 -24.00
C SER A 66 7.79 5.18 -23.15
N PRO A 67 8.66 5.20 -22.11
CA PRO A 67 8.83 6.39 -21.26
C PRO A 67 9.23 7.64 -22.04
N ASP A 68 10.02 7.49 -23.12
CA ASP A 68 10.48 8.59 -23.99
C ASP A 68 9.60 8.76 -25.25
N GLY A 69 8.46 8.05 -25.30
CA GLY A 69 7.51 8.11 -26.39
C GLY A 69 6.68 9.40 -26.42
N GLY A 70 5.81 9.53 -27.43
CA GLY A 70 4.83 10.61 -27.50
C GLY A 70 3.51 10.29 -26.78
N GLY A 71 2.62 11.28 -26.68
CA GLY A 71 1.26 11.11 -26.14
C GLY A 71 1.14 11.16 -24.62
N TRP A 72 2.20 11.56 -23.93
CA TRP A 72 2.17 11.80 -22.49
C TRP A 72 1.52 13.14 -22.17
N SER A 73 0.61 13.13 -21.20
CA SER A 73 0.15 14.32 -20.48
C SER A 73 0.68 14.26 -19.06
N GLU A 74 1.04 15.39 -18.46
CA GLU A 74 1.70 15.42 -17.15
C GLU A 74 0.92 16.28 -16.16
N ILE A 75 0.71 15.74 -14.96
CA ILE A 75 0.35 16.50 -13.77
C ILE A 75 1.68 16.84 -13.11
N VAL A 76 2.11 18.09 -13.30
CA VAL A 76 3.35 18.61 -12.73
C VAL A 76 2.99 19.34 -11.45
N LEU A 77 3.59 18.92 -10.34
CA LEU A 77 3.47 19.61 -9.06
C LEU A 77 4.19 20.96 -9.14
N ASP A 78 3.74 21.98 -8.41
CA ASP A 78 4.42 23.29 -8.38
C ASP A 78 5.89 23.16 -7.96
N GLN A 79 6.16 22.21 -7.06
CA GLN A 79 7.47 21.73 -6.63
C GLN A 79 7.37 20.22 -6.39
N PRO A 80 8.45 19.42 -6.61
CA PRO A 80 8.49 18.06 -6.12
C PRO A 80 8.15 18.01 -4.63
N ARG A 81 7.19 17.17 -4.25
CA ARG A 81 6.65 17.12 -2.89
C ARG A 81 7.15 15.87 -2.18
N GLN A 82 7.81 16.05 -1.05
CA GLN A 82 8.12 14.97 -0.14
C GLN A 82 6.90 14.68 0.73
N ILE A 83 6.60 13.39 0.89
CA ILE A 83 5.45 12.90 1.62
C ILE A 83 5.94 11.77 2.52
N ASP A 84 5.58 11.81 3.81
CA ASP A 84 5.63 10.59 4.62
C ASP A 84 4.47 9.67 4.24
N LEU A 85 4.80 8.48 3.76
CA LEU A 85 3.79 7.49 3.40
C LEU A 85 2.96 7.05 4.61
N LEU A 86 3.56 7.03 5.81
CA LEU A 86 2.91 6.49 6.99
C LEU A 86 1.80 7.40 7.54
N ASP A 87 1.81 8.68 7.15
CA ASP A 87 0.73 9.63 7.42
C ASP A 87 -0.51 9.39 6.55
N LEU A 88 -0.38 8.60 5.47
CA LEU A 88 -1.46 8.36 4.51
C LEU A 88 -2.30 7.11 4.84
N GLN A 89 -2.08 6.50 6.00
CA GLN A 89 -2.84 5.36 6.49
C GLN A 89 -4.23 5.80 6.99
N ASN A 90 -5.05 4.83 7.41
CA ASN A 90 -6.35 5.10 8.02
C ASN A 90 -7.31 5.96 7.17
N GLY A 91 -7.16 5.84 5.84
CA GLY A 91 -8.00 6.51 4.85
C GLY A 91 -7.68 7.98 4.61
N VAL A 92 -6.52 8.46 5.10
CA VAL A 92 -5.95 9.75 4.70
C VAL A 92 -5.52 9.67 3.23
N ILE A 93 -5.69 10.78 2.51
CA ILE A 93 -5.40 10.89 1.08
C ILE A 93 -4.67 12.21 0.84
N GLU A 94 -3.57 12.15 0.09
CA GLU A 94 -2.78 13.31 -0.33
C GLU A 94 -3.05 13.64 -1.81
N GLU A 95 -3.51 14.86 -2.09
CA GLU A 95 -3.88 15.27 -3.45
C GLU A 95 -2.62 15.66 -4.26
N LEU A 96 -2.40 14.97 -5.38
CA LEU A 96 -1.24 15.18 -6.26
C LEU A 96 -1.54 16.10 -7.45
N GLY A 97 -2.79 16.56 -7.57
CA GLY A 97 -3.22 17.53 -8.57
C GLY A 97 -4.18 16.96 -9.61
N GLU A 98 -4.49 17.78 -10.61
CA GLU A 98 -5.44 17.46 -11.67
C GLU A 98 -5.00 17.98 -13.04
N ILE A 99 -5.52 17.37 -14.10
CA ILE A 99 -5.28 17.78 -15.48
C ILE A 99 -6.54 17.60 -16.32
N THR A 100 -6.80 18.57 -17.21
CA THR A 100 -7.82 18.44 -18.24
C THR A 100 -7.29 17.64 -19.42
N LEU A 101 -8.00 16.58 -19.80
CA LEU A 101 -7.63 15.67 -20.88
C LEU A 101 -8.76 15.57 -21.92
N PRO A 102 -8.44 15.27 -23.18
CA PRO A 102 -9.45 14.85 -24.15
C PRO A 102 -10.23 13.64 -23.62
N VAL A 103 -11.53 13.58 -23.95
CA VAL A 103 -12.36 12.40 -23.62
C VAL A 103 -11.73 11.14 -24.20
N GLY A 104 -11.65 10.10 -23.37
CA GLY A 104 -11.04 8.83 -23.76
C GLY A 104 -10.57 8.02 -22.57
N ARG A 105 -9.96 6.87 -22.88
CA ARG A 105 -9.46 5.94 -21.87
C ARG A 105 -7.97 6.13 -21.66
N ILE A 106 -7.57 6.28 -20.40
CA ILE A 106 -6.17 6.23 -19.97
C ILE A 106 -5.84 4.78 -19.66
N GLN A 107 -4.70 4.32 -20.19
CA GLN A 107 -4.27 2.93 -20.09
C GLN A 107 -2.96 2.76 -19.33
N GLN A 108 -2.21 3.84 -19.14
CA GLN A 108 -0.93 3.80 -18.44
C GLN A 108 -0.71 5.08 -17.64
N VAL A 109 -0.21 4.91 -16.42
CA VAL A 109 0.27 5.96 -15.53
C VAL A 109 1.75 5.69 -15.26
N ARG A 110 2.53 6.75 -15.14
CA ARG A 110 3.90 6.71 -14.63
C ARG A 110 4.02 7.61 -13.42
N PHE A 111 4.37 7.00 -12.31
CA PHE A 111 4.62 7.67 -11.05
C PHE A 111 6.12 8.00 -10.96
N VAL A 112 6.48 9.28 -11.07
CA VAL A 112 7.89 9.70 -11.13
C VAL A 112 8.31 10.22 -9.76
N LEU A 113 9.35 9.59 -9.21
CA LEU A 113 10.00 9.99 -7.98
C LEU A 113 11.28 10.78 -8.29
N VAL A 114 11.66 11.68 -7.39
CA VAL A 114 12.94 12.35 -7.42
C VAL A 114 14.07 11.33 -7.16
N ASP A 115 15.15 11.42 -7.92
CA ASP A 115 16.37 10.64 -7.67
C ASP A 115 17.24 11.37 -6.64
N ASN A 116 17.52 10.72 -5.51
CA ASN A 116 18.36 11.28 -4.44
C ASN A 116 19.72 11.79 -4.95
N ALA A 117 20.30 11.16 -5.98
CA ALA A 117 21.58 11.57 -6.54
C ALA A 117 21.51 12.84 -7.40
N ARG A 118 20.31 13.28 -7.78
CA ARG A 118 20.08 14.43 -8.68
C ARG A 118 19.22 15.53 -8.08
N ALA A 119 18.70 15.31 -6.88
CA ALA A 119 17.84 16.26 -6.20
C ALA A 119 18.60 17.53 -5.82
N ASP A 120 17.96 18.69 -6.03
CA ASP A 120 18.32 19.92 -5.34
C ASP A 120 17.32 20.13 -4.20
N PRO A 121 17.75 20.08 -2.92
CA PRO A 121 16.86 20.34 -1.78
C PRO A 121 16.15 21.71 -1.85
N ALA A 122 16.71 22.70 -2.55
CA ALA A 122 16.05 24.01 -2.68
C ALA A 122 14.75 23.97 -3.51
N ASP A 123 14.58 22.94 -4.33
CA ASP A 123 13.43 22.79 -5.22
C ASP A 123 12.32 21.93 -4.62
N ILE A 124 12.54 21.29 -3.47
CA ILE A 124 11.61 20.33 -2.85
C ILE A 124 10.71 21.01 -1.80
N ASP A 125 9.42 20.71 -1.86
CA ASP A 125 8.46 20.98 -0.80
C ASP A 125 8.54 19.82 0.21
N PHE A 126 9.26 20.03 1.31
CA PHE A 126 9.51 19.01 2.33
C PHE A 126 8.28 18.79 3.21
N ASP A 127 8.04 17.53 3.55
CA ASP A 127 7.08 17.15 4.58
C ASP A 127 7.42 17.86 5.92
N PRO A 128 6.43 18.37 6.67
CA PRO A 128 6.68 19.06 7.94
C PRO A 128 7.46 18.25 8.98
N ASP A 129 7.36 16.92 8.94
CA ASP A 129 8.03 16.01 9.88
C ASP A 129 9.39 15.53 9.36
N ALA A 130 9.75 15.89 8.12
CA ALA A 130 11.04 15.56 7.54
C ALA A 130 12.18 16.47 8.03
N ASP A 131 13.38 15.88 8.11
CA ASP A 131 14.64 16.63 8.27
C ASP A 131 15.17 17.01 6.87
N PRO A 132 15.15 18.29 6.47
CA PRO A 132 15.53 18.71 5.12
C PRO A 132 17.03 18.57 4.83
N THR A 133 17.83 18.14 5.81
CA THR A 133 19.25 17.81 5.61
C THR A 133 19.47 16.37 5.14
N ARG A 134 18.44 15.52 5.17
CA ARG A 134 18.47 14.13 4.71
C ARG A 134 18.15 14.02 3.23
N ALA A 135 18.39 12.83 2.67
CA ALA A 135 18.02 12.57 1.29
C ALA A 135 16.49 12.66 1.10
N PRO A 136 16.00 13.15 -0.06
CA PRO A 136 14.57 13.29 -0.33
C PRO A 136 13.76 12.01 -0.22
N ASN A 137 14.36 10.86 -0.52
CA ASN A 137 13.75 9.56 -0.26
C ASN A 137 14.58 8.85 0.82
N HIS A 138 14.01 8.61 1.99
CA HIS A 138 14.69 7.96 3.10
C HIS A 138 13.68 7.26 4.02
N VAL A 139 14.17 6.31 4.82
CA VAL A 139 13.40 5.61 5.83
C VAL A 139 13.93 5.91 7.22
N VAL A 140 13.06 6.00 8.21
CA VAL A 140 13.39 6.15 9.63
C VAL A 140 12.93 4.90 10.37
N PHE A 141 13.82 4.29 11.15
CA PHE A 141 13.52 3.05 11.87
C PHE A 141 13.00 3.31 13.27
N SER A 142 12.09 2.45 13.74
CA SER A 142 11.53 2.51 15.11
C SER A 142 12.56 2.31 16.22
N ALA A 143 13.69 1.66 15.91
CA ALA A 143 14.83 1.56 16.83
C ALA A 143 15.68 2.85 16.89
N GLY A 144 15.33 3.86 16.09
CA GLY A 144 16.12 5.06 15.83
C GLY A 144 17.14 4.86 14.70
N GLY A 145 17.52 5.98 14.08
CA GLY A 145 18.39 5.98 12.90
C GLY A 145 17.59 6.14 11.61
N PHE A 146 18.29 6.29 10.49
CA PHE A 146 17.69 6.43 9.17
C PHE A 146 18.64 5.89 8.10
N GLU A 147 18.09 5.52 6.95
CA GLU A 147 18.86 5.13 5.77
C GLU A 147 18.29 5.80 4.53
N ASP A 148 19.19 6.24 3.65
CA ASP A 148 18.81 6.82 2.36
C ASP A 148 18.30 5.71 1.45
N LEU A 149 17.14 5.93 0.83
CA LEU A 149 16.57 4.98 -0.10
C LEU A 149 17.12 5.21 -1.51
N LYS A 150 17.86 4.24 -2.04
CA LYS A 150 18.39 4.32 -3.41
C LYS A 150 17.32 3.88 -4.42
N THR A 151 17.07 4.71 -5.43
CA THR A 151 16.13 4.39 -6.53
C THR A 151 16.89 3.73 -7.70
N PRO A 152 16.54 2.49 -8.10
CA PRO A 152 17.10 1.87 -9.29
C PRO A 152 16.85 2.69 -10.56
N SER A 153 17.74 2.60 -11.56
CA SER A 153 17.70 3.44 -12.77
C SER A 153 16.38 3.36 -13.57
N GLY A 154 15.65 2.24 -13.48
CA GLY A 154 14.33 2.08 -14.12
C GLY A 154 13.27 3.07 -13.61
N GLN A 155 13.41 3.56 -12.38
CA GLN A 155 12.48 4.50 -11.76
C GLN A 155 12.67 5.95 -12.22
N GLN A 156 13.83 6.29 -12.80
CA GLN A 156 14.06 7.63 -13.36
C GLN A 156 13.05 7.98 -14.46
N SER A 157 12.51 6.97 -15.13
CA SER A 157 11.49 7.12 -16.17
C SER A 157 10.05 7.11 -15.64
N GLY A 158 9.89 6.90 -14.34
CA GLY A 158 8.63 6.69 -13.62
C GLY A 158 8.19 5.23 -13.57
N VAL A 159 7.71 4.81 -12.40
CA VAL A 159 7.13 3.48 -12.14
C VAL A 159 5.84 3.34 -12.96
N LYS A 160 5.81 2.34 -13.85
CA LYS A 160 4.68 2.07 -14.75
C LYS A 160 3.56 1.41 -13.96
N ILE A 161 2.35 1.95 -14.06
CA ILE A 161 1.11 1.36 -13.57
C ILE A 161 0.16 1.24 -14.77
N ASN A 162 -0.30 0.04 -15.07
CA ASN A 162 -1.34 -0.14 -16.07
C ASN A 162 -2.69 0.15 -15.43
N VAL A 163 -3.50 0.98 -16.08
CA VAL A 163 -4.81 1.39 -15.58
C VAL A 163 -5.85 1.25 -16.69
N GLY A 164 -7.12 1.42 -16.34
CA GLY A 164 -8.21 1.35 -17.30
C GLY A 164 -9.28 2.37 -17.00
N ILE A 165 -8.91 3.63 -16.80
CA ILE A 165 -9.80 4.70 -16.34
C ILE A 165 -10.36 5.53 -17.52
N ASP A 166 -11.67 5.77 -17.51
CA ASP A 166 -12.36 6.55 -18.54
C ASP A 166 -12.51 8.02 -18.10
N VAL A 167 -12.04 8.93 -18.93
CA VAL A 167 -12.25 10.38 -18.80
C VAL A 167 -13.46 10.75 -19.65
N ALA A 168 -14.59 11.02 -19.01
CA ALA A 168 -15.85 11.39 -19.67
C ALA A 168 -16.03 12.92 -19.78
N GLU A 169 -16.84 13.36 -20.74
CA GLU A 169 -17.07 14.78 -21.02
C GLU A 169 -17.63 15.51 -19.78
N GLY A 170 -16.91 16.54 -19.34
CA GLY A 170 -17.27 17.35 -18.18
C GLY A 170 -17.30 16.62 -16.84
N GLN A 171 -16.77 15.40 -16.76
CA GLN A 171 -16.66 14.62 -15.52
C GLN A 171 -15.24 14.64 -14.96
N VAL A 172 -15.14 14.36 -13.66
CA VAL A 172 -13.87 14.11 -12.97
C VAL A 172 -13.68 12.59 -12.85
N ALA A 173 -12.58 12.10 -13.40
CA ALA A 173 -12.09 10.75 -13.17
C ALA A 173 -11.10 10.80 -12.00
N ASP A 174 -11.43 10.14 -10.89
CA ASP A 174 -10.60 10.09 -9.70
C ASP A 174 -9.72 8.83 -9.69
N LEU A 175 -8.41 9.04 -9.70
CA LEU A 175 -7.42 7.97 -9.62
C LEU A 175 -6.66 8.09 -8.31
N LEU A 176 -6.80 7.08 -7.45
CA LEU A 176 -6.05 6.97 -6.21
C LEU A 176 -4.89 6.00 -6.41
N ILE A 177 -3.69 6.44 -6.08
CA ILE A 177 -2.46 5.65 -6.14
C ILE A 177 -2.19 5.13 -4.73
N ASP A 178 -2.30 3.82 -4.56
CA ASP A 178 -1.98 3.11 -3.33
C ASP A 178 -0.50 2.73 -3.37
N PHE A 179 0.29 3.34 -2.49
CA PHE A 179 1.68 2.99 -2.28
C PHE A 179 1.72 1.89 -1.21
N ASP A 180 2.56 0.86 -1.38
CA ASP A 180 2.80 -0.13 -0.33
C ASP A 180 4.20 0.11 0.23
N ALA A 181 4.32 0.95 1.27
CA ALA A 181 5.61 1.29 1.87
C ALA A 181 6.39 0.05 2.33
N CYS A 182 5.69 -0.93 2.93
CA CYS A 182 6.29 -2.17 3.41
C CYS A 182 6.97 -2.97 2.28
N LYS A 183 6.26 -3.20 1.16
CA LYS A 183 6.83 -3.94 0.02
C LYS A 183 7.82 -3.11 -0.78
N SER A 184 7.76 -1.78 -0.66
CA SER A 184 8.57 -0.87 -1.46
C SER A 184 9.95 -0.58 -0.90
N VAL A 185 10.17 -0.77 0.41
CA VAL A 185 11.48 -0.59 1.03
C VAL A 185 12.18 -1.94 1.14
N VAL A 186 13.26 -2.12 0.41
CA VAL A 186 13.95 -3.42 0.29
C VAL A 186 15.37 -3.32 0.81
N GLU A 187 15.71 -4.15 1.80
CA GLU A 187 17.10 -4.31 2.25
C GLU A 187 17.90 -5.07 1.18
N ALA A 188 19.03 -4.49 0.80
CA ALA A 188 19.82 -4.93 -0.33
C ALA A 188 20.84 -6.01 0.07
N GLY A 189 20.36 -7.21 0.35
CA GLY A 189 21.20 -8.31 0.83
C GLY A 189 21.89 -7.96 2.16
N ASN A 190 23.12 -8.47 2.38
CA ASN A 190 23.87 -8.21 3.63
C ASN A 190 24.66 -6.89 3.63
N SER A 191 24.38 -5.97 2.70
CA SER A 191 25.19 -4.76 2.56
C SER A 191 24.78 -3.63 3.51
N GLY A 192 23.62 -3.74 4.16
CA GLY A 192 23.01 -2.67 4.96
C GLY A 192 22.52 -1.48 4.12
N ASN A 193 22.31 -1.65 2.81
CA ASN A 193 21.72 -0.60 1.98
C ASN A 193 20.22 -0.82 1.86
N TYR A 194 19.46 0.27 1.73
CA TYR A 194 18.04 0.23 1.48
C TYR A 194 17.71 0.77 0.09
N LEU A 195 16.83 0.07 -0.61
CA LEU A 195 16.36 0.40 -1.94
C LEU A 195 14.91 0.83 -1.87
N LEU A 196 14.56 1.83 -2.67
CA LEU A 196 13.17 2.12 -2.96
C LEU A 196 12.79 1.36 -4.24
N LYS A 197 11.90 0.40 -4.13
CA LYS A 197 11.28 -0.37 -5.23
C LYS A 197 9.76 -0.24 -5.16
N PRO A 198 9.18 0.91 -5.55
CA PRO A 198 7.77 1.18 -5.34
C PRO A 198 6.87 0.08 -5.89
N VAL A 199 6.06 -0.47 -5.01
CA VAL A 199 4.93 -1.34 -5.31
C VAL A 199 3.70 -0.46 -5.25
N LEU A 200 3.12 -0.19 -6.42
CA LEU A 200 2.04 0.77 -6.59
C LEU A 200 0.84 0.11 -7.24
N THR A 201 -0.34 0.35 -6.69
CA THR A 201 -1.62 0.01 -7.32
C THR A 201 -2.40 1.28 -7.59
N ALA A 202 -3.17 1.32 -8.67
CA ALA A 202 -4.06 2.45 -8.93
C ALA A 202 -5.52 1.99 -8.91
N ILE A 203 -6.31 2.60 -8.04
CA ILE A 203 -7.70 2.24 -7.76
C ILE A 203 -8.63 3.46 -7.95
N PRO A 204 -9.91 3.24 -8.25
CA PRO A 204 -10.91 4.30 -8.17
C PRO A 204 -11.02 4.82 -6.74
N ARG A 205 -11.35 6.11 -6.58
CA ARG A 205 -11.70 6.65 -5.26
C ARG A 205 -13.11 6.21 -4.87
N LEU A 206 -13.23 5.43 -3.80
CA LEU A 206 -14.45 4.90 -3.21
C LEU A 206 -14.70 5.47 -1.80
N SER A 207 -15.92 5.34 -1.31
CA SER A 207 -16.29 5.70 0.08
C SER A 207 -16.63 4.49 0.96
N SER A 208 -16.48 3.29 0.42
CA SER A 208 -16.69 2.02 1.11
C SER A 208 -15.44 1.54 1.85
N GLY A 209 -15.63 0.70 2.86
CA GLY A 209 -14.55 0.20 3.68
C GLY A 209 -14.99 -0.48 4.97
N VAL A 210 -14.02 -0.71 5.84
CA VAL A 210 -14.20 -1.26 7.20
C VAL A 210 -13.48 -0.37 8.21
N ARG A 211 -14.02 -0.25 9.41
CA ARG A 211 -13.35 0.36 10.56
C ARG A 211 -13.63 -0.41 11.84
N GLY A 212 -12.72 -0.33 12.79
CA GLY A 212 -12.86 -0.90 14.12
C GLY A 212 -11.77 -0.43 15.05
N SER A 213 -11.55 -1.16 16.14
CA SER A 213 -10.43 -0.97 17.05
C SER A 213 -9.69 -2.28 17.39
N VAL A 214 -8.40 -2.14 17.64
CA VAL A 214 -7.58 -3.13 18.35
C VAL A 214 -7.34 -2.66 19.78
N ALA A 215 -6.95 -3.58 20.65
CA ALA A 215 -6.65 -3.24 22.03
C ALA A 215 -5.47 -2.26 22.13
N ASP A 216 -5.55 -1.29 23.05
CA ASP A 216 -4.53 -0.25 23.25
C ASP A 216 -3.12 -0.83 23.41
N ALA A 217 -3.00 -1.98 24.09
CA ALA A 217 -1.74 -2.65 24.34
C ALA A 217 -1.06 -3.19 23.06
N LEU A 218 -1.76 -3.26 21.94
CA LEU A 218 -1.23 -3.73 20.66
C LEU A 218 -0.72 -2.62 19.76
N VAL A 219 -1.08 -1.36 20.01
CA VAL A 219 -0.62 -0.22 19.20
C VAL A 219 0.91 -0.15 19.07
N PRO A 220 1.70 -0.31 20.15
CA PRO A 220 3.17 -0.28 20.02
C PRO A 220 3.77 -1.57 19.44
N GLU A 221 2.97 -2.61 19.17
CA GLU A 221 3.46 -3.93 18.74
C GLU A 221 3.51 -4.08 17.20
N GLY A 222 3.24 -2.99 16.46
CA GLY A 222 3.33 -2.98 14.99
C GLY A 222 2.30 -3.87 14.31
N VAL A 223 1.05 -3.86 14.80
CA VAL A 223 -0.04 -4.64 14.19
C VAL A 223 -0.34 -4.15 12.78
N SER A 224 -0.37 -5.09 11.84
CA SER A 224 -0.93 -4.89 10.51
C SER A 224 -2.36 -5.43 10.44
N ILE A 225 -3.30 -4.60 9.98
CA ILE A 225 -4.69 -4.96 9.74
C ILE A 225 -4.93 -4.94 8.24
N SER A 226 -5.41 -6.04 7.66
CA SER A 226 -5.66 -6.14 6.22
C SER A 226 -7.00 -6.76 5.89
N LEU A 227 -7.68 -6.24 4.87
CA LEU A 227 -8.74 -6.94 4.17
C LEU A 227 -8.13 -7.71 3.03
N GLN A 228 -8.43 -9.00 2.98
CA GLN A 228 -7.87 -9.92 2.01
C GLN A 228 -8.97 -10.64 1.25
N GLN A 229 -8.67 -11.02 0.02
CA GLN A 229 -9.50 -11.86 -0.81
C GLN A 229 -8.61 -12.88 -1.51
N ASP A 230 -8.92 -14.17 -1.34
CA ASP A 230 -8.19 -15.27 -1.98
C ASP A 230 -6.67 -15.27 -1.74
N GLY A 231 -6.24 -14.82 -0.54
CA GLY A 231 -4.83 -14.72 -0.17
C GLY A 231 -4.11 -13.45 -0.66
N GLU A 232 -4.82 -12.52 -1.31
CA GLU A 232 -4.28 -11.23 -1.71
C GLU A 232 -4.78 -10.09 -0.82
N VAL A 233 -3.90 -9.15 -0.49
CA VAL A 233 -4.26 -7.95 0.27
C VAL A 233 -4.98 -6.97 -0.66
N VAL A 234 -6.23 -6.67 -0.33
CA VAL A 234 -7.05 -5.67 -1.03
C VAL A 234 -6.83 -4.29 -0.43
N ARG A 235 -6.65 -4.23 0.89
CA ARG A 235 -6.37 -3.01 1.62
C ARG A 235 -5.72 -3.35 2.94
N ALA A 236 -4.79 -2.53 3.40
CA ALA A 236 -4.20 -2.68 4.72
C ALA A 236 -4.04 -1.33 5.42
N THR A 237 -3.92 -1.33 6.74
CA THR A 237 -3.59 -0.17 7.58
C THR A 237 -2.95 -0.62 8.90
N ALA A 238 -2.33 0.29 9.64
CA ALA A 238 -1.94 0.09 11.03
C ALA A 238 -2.98 0.74 11.96
N PRO A 239 -3.03 0.36 13.25
CA PRO A 239 -3.85 1.07 14.21
C PRO A 239 -3.31 2.49 14.42
N ILE A 240 -4.21 3.44 14.69
CA ILE A 240 -3.86 4.82 15.01
C ILE A 240 -3.17 4.85 16.37
N GLU A 241 -1.93 5.37 16.41
CA GLU A 241 -1.27 5.76 17.64
C GLU A 241 -1.75 7.16 18.05
N SER A 242 -2.31 7.29 19.25
CA SER A 242 -2.81 8.57 19.74
C SER A 242 -2.73 8.71 21.25
N THR A 243 -2.49 9.94 21.70
CA THR A 243 -2.60 10.29 23.13
C THR A 243 -4.06 10.43 23.58
N ASP A 244 -5.01 10.51 22.64
CA ASP A 244 -6.44 10.38 22.93
C ASP A 244 -6.82 8.91 22.98
N LEU A 245 -7.11 8.39 24.19
CA LEU A 245 -7.49 7.00 24.43
C LEU A 245 -8.77 6.58 23.67
N ALA A 246 -9.62 7.52 23.27
CA ALA A 246 -10.80 7.19 22.46
C ALA A 246 -10.46 7.05 20.96
N ALA A 247 -9.27 7.47 20.55
CA ALA A 247 -8.76 7.39 19.19
C ALA A 247 -7.67 6.32 19.02
N ASN A 248 -6.91 6.04 20.07
CA ASN A 248 -5.86 5.03 20.08
C ASN A 248 -6.40 3.64 19.72
N GLY A 249 -5.66 2.88 18.92
CA GLY A 249 -6.06 1.52 18.51
C GLY A 249 -7.14 1.48 17.42
N ARG A 250 -7.79 2.60 17.08
CA ARG A 250 -8.75 2.64 15.98
C ARG A 250 -8.06 2.44 14.65
N PHE A 251 -8.76 1.83 13.71
CA PHE A 251 -8.29 1.69 12.34
C PHE A 251 -9.38 1.95 11.31
N VAL A 252 -8.99 2.37 10.11
CA VAL A 252 -9.89 2.54 8.96
C VAL A 252 -9.26 1.98 7.69
N LEU A 253 -9.90 0.99 7.11
CA LEU A 253 -9.62 0.44 5.79
C LEU A 253 -10.63 1.04 4.81
N SER A 254 -10.30 2.16 4.17
CA SER A 254 -11.17 2.84 3.21
C SER A 254 -10.84 2.45 1.77
N GLN A 255 -11.60 2.95 0.79
CA GLN A 255 -11.35 2.74 -0.65
C GLN A 255 -11.52 1.28 -1.11
N VAL A 256 -12.31 0.50 -0.36
CA VAL A 256 -12.48 -0.95 -0.62
C VAL A 256 -13.66 -1.15 -1.57
N PRO A 257 -13.49 -1.89 -2.69
CA PRO A 257 -14.60 -2.28 -3.54
C PRO A 257 -15.70 -3.05 -2.77
N PRO A 258 -16.95 -3.05 -3.27
CA PRO A 258 -18.00 -3.86 -2.67
C PRO A 258 -17.66 -5.34 -2.83
N GLY A 259 -17.75 -6.12 -1.74
CA GLY A 259 -17.33 -7.51 -1.75
C GLY A 259 -17.41 -8.18 -0.39
N THR A 260 -16.89 -9.41 -0.33
CA THR A 260 -16.72 -10.21 0.88
C THR A 260 -15.24 -10.53 1.03
N TYR A 261 -14.70 -10.28 2.21
CA TYR A 261 -13.27 -10.27 2.49
C TYR A 261 -12.97 -10.95 3.83
N ASP A 262 -11.75 -11.43 4.00
CA ASP A 262 -11.23 -11.83 5.30
C ASP A 262 -10.48 -10.66 5.93
N LEU A 263 -10.80 -10.30 7.17
CA LEU A 263 -10.08 -9.27 7.92
C LEU A 263 -9.03 -9.94 8.80
N VAL A 264 -7.77 -9.69 8.48
CA VAL A 264 -6.61 -10.38 9.03
C VAL A 264 -5.78 -9.41 9.87
N PHE A 265 -5.42 -9.84 11.07
CA PHE A 265 -4.57 -9.13 12.01
C PHE A 265 -3.30 -9.92 12.25
N THR A 266 -2.14 -9.29 12.02
CA THR A 266 -0.82 -9.90 12.21
C THR A 266 0.10 -8.96 12.97
N ALA A 267 1.01 -9.53 13.76
CA ALA A 267 2.10 -8.83 14.41
C ALA A 267 3.22 -9.84 14.73
N SER A 268 4.48 -9.40 14.73
CA SER A 268 5.61 -10.27 15.08
C SER A 268 5.48 -10.76 16.53
N GLY A 269 5.65 -12.05 16.78
CA GLY A 269 5.50 -12.62 18.12
C GLY A 269 4.06 -12.83 18.59
N PHE A 270 3.06 -12.62 17.73
CA PHE A 270 1.64 -12.82 18.05
C PHE A 270 0.99 -13.86 17.14
N ILE A 271 -0.05 -14.51 17.65
CA ILE A 271 -0.90 -15.45 16.91
C ILE A 271 -1.76 -14.66 15.92
N THR A 272 -1.80 -15.12 14.67
CA THR A 272 -2.68 -14.54 13.64
C THR A 272 -4.14 -14.62 14.05
N LYS A 273 -4.88 -13.54 13.80
CA LYS A 273 -6.32 -13.48 14.05
C LYS A 273 -7.07 -13.11 12.77
N VAL A 274 -8.17 -13.81 12.50
CA VAL A 274 -8.95 -13.65 11.26
C VAL A 274 -10.44 -13.52 11.58
N VAL A 275 -11.08 -12.49 11.04
CA VAL A 275 -12.53 -12.41 10.93
C VAL A 275 -12.92 -12.76 9.49
N THR A 276 -13.54 -13.91 9.28
CA THR A 276 -13.90 -14.39 7.94
C THR A 276 -15.18 -13.76 7.42
N ASP A 277 -15.35 -13.69 6.10
CA ASP A 277 -16.59 -13.27 5.43
C ASP A 277 -17.10 -11.85 5.79
N VAL A 278 -16.20 -10.89 6.03
CA VAL A 278 -16.54 -9.48 6.24
C VAL A 278 -17.15 -8.90 4.96
N VAL A 279 -18.43 -8.53 5.03
CA VAL A 279 -19.16 -7.97 3.88
C VAL A 279 -19.01 -6.45 3.85
N VAL A 280 -18.48 -5.92 2.74
CA VAL A 280 -18.37 -4.48 2.47
C VAL A 280 -19.39 -4.09 1.40
N PRO A 281 -20.46 -3.35 1.74
CA PRO A 281 -21.42 -2.84 0.77
C PRO A 281 -20.90 -1.62 0.01
N GLU A 282 -21.48 -1.35 -1.15
CA GLU A 282 -21.14 -0.17 -1.95
C GLU A 282 -21.41 1.14 -1.20
N GLY A 283 -20.41 2.01 -1.19
CA GLY A 283 -20.48 3.33 -0.57
C GLY A 283 -20.62 3.34 0.96
N GLN A 284 -20.49 2.19 1.63
CA GLN A 284 -20.66 2.06 3.07
C GLN A 284 -19.35 1.76 3.79
N LEU A 285 -19.09 2.51 4.86
CA LEU A 285 -18.05 2.19 5.84
C LEU A 285 -18.65 1.29 6.95
N VAL A 286 -18.26 0.02 6.97
CA VAL A 286 -18.72 -0.98 7.94
C VAL A 286 -18.03 -0.74 9.28
N ASN A 287 -18.81 -0.67 10.36
CA ASN A 287 -18.30 -0.47 11.71
C ASN A 287 -18.31 -1.79 12.48
N LEU A 288 -17.15 -2.26 12.92
CA LEU A 288 -17.03 -3.51 13.67
C LEU A 288 -17.25 -3.32 15.18
N ASP A 289 -17.05 -2.11 15.70
CA ASP A 289 -17.21 -1.80 17.12
C ASP A 289 -18.70 -1.59 17.42
N PHE A 290 -19.34 -2.58 18.05
CA PHE A 290 -20.80 -2.63 18.16
C PHE A 290 -21.39 -1.66 19.20
N ASP A 291 -20.61 -1.10 20.14
CA ASP A 291 -21.12 -0.15 21.14
C ASP A 291 -20.00 0.59 21.92
N SER A 292 -19.70 1.84 21.57
CA SER A 292 -18.68 2.65 22.26
C SER A 292 -19.13 3.25 23.61
N VAL A 293 -20.27 2.79 24.18
CA VAL A 293 -20.89 3.39 25.37
C VAL A 293 -20.62 2.59 26.66
N THR A 294 -20.12 1.36 26.56
CA THR A 294 -19.80 0.54 27.73
C THR A 294 -18.31 0.24 27.78
N ALA A 295 -17.65 0.51 28.90
CA ALA A 295 -16.24 0.19 29.12
C ALA A 295 -16.03 -1.33 29.00
N GLY A 296 -15.55 -1.74 27.83
CA GLY A 296 -15.50 -3.12 27.36
C GLY A 296 -16.12 -3.20 25.96
N ASP A 297 -15.45 -2.60 24.98
CA ASP A 297 -15.77 -2.75 23.57
C ASP A 297 -15.80 -4.26 23.26
N GLN A 298 -16.99 -4.82 23.07
CA GLN A 298 -17.14 -6.28 22.99
C GLN A 298 -16.46 -6.90 21.76
N ASN A 299 -16.06 -6.07 20.78
CA ASN A 299 -15.32 -6.46 19.58
C ASN A 299 -13.90 -5.88 19.55
N GLU A 300 -13.38 -5.33 20.66
CA GLU A 300 -11.99 -4.92 20.76
C GLU A 300 -11.09 -6.12 20.42
N ILE A 301 -10.29 -5.97 19.36
CA ILE A 301 -9.44 -7.04 18.88
C ILE A 301 -8.17 -7.10 19.72
N ALA A 302 -8.01 -8.17 20.50
CA ALA A 302 -6.75 -8.50 21.17
C ALA A 302 -6.04 -9.68 20.47
N LEU A 303 -4.71 -9.63 20.38
CA LEU A 303 -3.88 -10.72 19.88
C LEU A 303 -3.21 -11.41 21.07
N LEU A 304 -3.12 -12.74 21.00
CA LEU A 304 -2.39 -13.52 21.98
C LEU A 304 -0.93 -13.62 21.53
N PRO A 305 0.05 -13.47 22.44
CA PRO A 305 1.44 -13.78 22.13
C PRO A 305 1.57 -15.23 21.65
N ALA A 306 2.43 -15.45 20.66
CA ALA A 306 2.82 -16.78 20.22
C ALA A 306 3.49 -17.53 21.38
N THR A 307 3.11 -18.79 21.60
CA THR A 307 3.76 -19.63 22.61
C THR A 307 5.00 -20.31 22.04
N VAL A 308 5.00 -20.56 20.73
CA VAL A 308 6.12 -21.14 19.98
C VAL A 308 6.20 -20.46 18.62
N GLU A 309 7.43 -20.25 18.14
CA GLU A 309 7.70 -19.72 16.80
C GLU A 309 8.65 -20.66 16.04
N GLY A 310 8.53 -20.65 14.72
CA GLY A 310 9.40 -21.33 13.78
C GLY A 310 9.94 -20.37 12.72
N ASP A 311 11.09 -20.70 12.14
CA ASP A 311 11.71 -19.89 11.09
C ASP A 311 11.60 -20.62 9.73
N ALA A 312 10.89 -20.01 8.78
CA ALA A 312 10.86 -20.43 7.38
C ALA A 312 11.90 -19.63 6.59
N VAL A 313 12.94 -20.31 6.12
CA VAL A 313 14.11 -19.68 5.49
C VAL A 313 14.39 -20.28 4.12
N GLY A 314 15.16 -19.56 3.31
CA GLY A 314 15.59 -20.14 2.04
C GLY A 314 16.20 -19.15 1.08
N ASN A 315 16.38 -19.63 -0.14
CA ASN A 315 16.91 -18.86 -1.25
C ASN A 315 16.02 -18.97 -2.48
N VAL A 316 15.86 -17.87 -3.19
CA VAL A 316 15.29 -17.83 -4.54
C VAL A 316 16.42 -17.58 -5.53
N THR A 317 16.55 -18.46 -6.51
CA THR A 317 17.49 -18.31 -7.62
C THR A 317 16.75 -17.90 -8.90
N ASN A 318 17.24 -16.86 -9.56
CA ASN A 318 16.73 -16.38 -10.84
C ASN A 318 17.90 -15.92 -11.70
N THR A 319 18.14 -16.60 -12.83
CA THR A 319 19.25 -16.31 -13.76
C THR A 319 18.85 -15.42 -14.93
N ASP A 320 17.61 -14.90 -14.95
CA ASP A 320 17.16 -13.96 -15.99
C ASP A 320 17.96 -12.66 -15.92
N ASP A 321 18.47 -12.16 -17.04
CA ASP A 321 19.22 -10.90 -17.09
C ASP A 321 18.34 -9.69 -16.72
N VAL A 322 17.02 -9.77 -16.93
CA VAL A 322 16.06 -8.69 -16.65
C VAL A 322 15.67 -8.64 -15.17
N LYS A 323 15.82 -9.75 -14.43
CA LYS A 323 15.48 -9.91 -13.01
C LYS A 323 14.14 -9.25 -12.64
N PRO A 324 12.98 -9.87 -12.99
CA PRO A 324 11.67 -9.32 -12.66
C PRO A 324 11.50 -9.10 -11.15
N ALA A 325 10.56 -8.24 -10.77
CA ALA A 325 10.16 -8.09 -9.37
C ALA A 325 9.82 -9.47 -8.81
N THR A 326 10.48 -9.84 -7.72
CA THR A 326 10.32 -11.18 -7.13
C THR A 326 9.93 -11.03 -5.68
N PHE A 327 8.91 -11.75 -5.26
CA PHE A 327 8.37 -11.73 -3.91
C PHE A 327 8.43 -13.12 -3.30
N VAL A 328 8.53 -13.18 -1.98
CA VAL A 328 8.20 -14.36 -1.20
C VAL A 328 7.01 -14.02 -0.32
N GLU A 329 5.97 -14.82 -0.43
CA GLU A 329 4.73 -14.67 0.33
C GLU A 329 4.52 -15.91 1.21
N ILE A 330 4.09 -15.68 2.44
CA ILE A 330 3.69 -16.72 3.39
C ILE A 330 2.17 -16.67 3.51
N THR A 331 1.51 -17.74 3.10
CA THR A 331 0.06 -17.87 3.23
C THR A 331 -0.31 -18.99 4.19
N GLN A 332 -1.49 -18.88 4.77
CA GLN A 332 -2.11 -19.93 5.58
C GLN A 332 -3.53 -20.16 5.05
N THR A 333 -3.85 -21.41 4.69
CA THR A 333 -5.21 -21.80 4.32
C THR A 333 -5.90 -22.33 5.57
N LEU A 334 -6.98 -21.67 6.00
CA LEU A 334 -7.81 -22.04 7.15
C LEU A 334 -8.59 -23.33 6.88
N THR A 335 -9.07 -24.00 7.93
CA THR A 335 -9.86 -25.24 7.82
C THR A 335 -11.14 -25.04 7.00
N GLU A 336 -11.72 -23.84 7.04
CA GLU A 336 -12.93 -23.50 6.27
C GLU A 336 -12.63 -23.20 4.78
N GLY A 337 -11.35 -23.17 4.38
CA GLY A 337 -10.89 -23.03 3.00
C GLY A 337 -10.45 -21.62 2.60
N ALA A 338 -10.75 -20.60 3.42
CA ALA A 338 -10.23 -19.25 3.25
C ALA A 338 -8.69 -19.26 3.32
N THR A 339 -8.03 -18.55 2.40
CA THR A 339 -6.57 -18.41 2.39
C THR A 339 -6.20 -16.97 2.70
N VAL A 340 -5.28 -16.80 3.64
CA VAL A 340 -4.82 -15.50 4.11
C VAL A 340 -3.30 -15.37 3.94
N LEU A 341 -2.85 -14.21 3.47
CA LEU A 341 -1.46 -13.77 3.52
C LEU A 341 -1.11 -13.38 4.95
N ILE A 342 -0.02 -13.97 5.45
CA ILE A 342 0.52 -13.75 6.78
C ILE A 342 1.66 -12.75 6.73
N ASN A 343 2.56 -12.91 5.76
CA ASN A 343 3.71 -12.04 5.60
C ASN A 343 4.21 -12.09 4.15
N SER A 344 4.91 -11.05 3.71
CA SER A 344 5.49 -10.99 2.37
C SER A 344 6.74 -10.13 2.37
N ALA A 345 7.69 -10.45 1.49
CA ALA A 345 8.85 -9.61 1.25
C ALA A 345 9.20 -9.58 -0.24
N GLN A 346 9.57 -8.41 -0.75
CA GLN A 346 10.21 -8.30 -2.05
C GLN A 346 11.70 -8.62 -1.94
N LEU A 347 12.22 -9.43 -2.85
CA LEU A 347 13.62 -9.82 -2.87
C LEU A 347 14.47 -8.84 -3.69
N SER A 348 15.72 -8.69 -3.26
CA SER A 348 16.75 -7.99 -4.03
C SER A 348 17.85 -8.94 -4.50
N PHE A 349 18.07 -8.92 -5.82
CA PHE A 349 19.19 -9.60 -6.47
C PHE A 349 20.41 -8.68 -6.63
N GLU A 350 20.32 -7.45 -6.16
CA GLU A 350 21.35 -6.44 -6.32
C GLU A 350 22.59 -6.76 -5.49
N THR A 351 23.78 -6.56 -6.06
CA THR A 351 25.06 -6.82 -5.38
C THR A 351 25.79 -5.52 -5.10
N PHE A 352 26.37 -5.41 -3.91
CA PHE A 352 27.05 -4.20 -3.44
C PHE A 352 28.49 -4.51 -3.04
N ASP A 353 29.37 -3.52 -3.18
CA ASP A 353 30.69 -3.56 -2.57
C ASP A 353 30.63 -3.23 -1.07
N SER A 354 31.78 -3.31 -0.40
CA SER A 354 31.91 -2.96 1.02
C SER A 354 31.65 -1.48 1.34
N GLY A 355 31.58 -0.62 0.32
CA GLY A 355 31.23 0.80 0.45
C GLY A 355 29.75 1.08 0.17
N GLY A 356 28.93 0.04 -0.03
CA GLY A 356 27.51 0.15 -0.32
C GLY A 356 27.20 0.71 -1.71
N VAL A 357 28.16 0.65 -2.63
CA VAL A 357 27.93 1.02 -4.03
C VAL A 357 27.44 -0.21 -4.79
N MET A 358 26.39 -0.01 -5.58
CA MET A 358 25.87 -1.02 -6.50
C MET A 358 26.96 -1.49 -7.47
N THR A 359 27.24 -2.79 -7.48
CA THR A 359 28.23 -3.43 -8.35
C THR A 359 27.60 -4.26 -9.47
N GLY A 360 26.33 -4.65 -9.34
CA GLY A 360 25.61 -5.40 -10.36
C GLY A 360 24.38 -6.12 -9.82
N MET A 361 24.02 -7.22 -10.50
CA MET A 361 22.97 -8.14 -10.09
C MET A 361 23.56 -9.54 -9.96
N GLY A 362 23.27 -10.22 -8.85
CA GLY A 362 23.53 -11.64 -8.64
C GLY A 362 22.30 -12.49 -9.00
N ASP A 363 22.44 -13.81 -8.91
CA ASP A 363 21.37 -14.74 -9.30
C ASP A 363 20.57 -15.27 -8.11
N THR A 364 20.97 -14.98 -6.87
CA THR A 364 20.33 -15.55 -5.68
C THR A 364 20.04 -14.48 -4.64
N ALA A 365 18.84 -14.53 -4.08
CA ALA A 365 18.41 -13.72 -2.94
C ALA A 365 17.92 -14.64 -1.81
N GLY A 366 18.22 -14.29 -0.56
CA GLY A 366 17.77 -15.03 0.62
C GLY A 366 16.49 -14.43 1.19
N TYR A 367 15.71 -15.26 1.89
CA TYR A 367 14.55 -14.83 2.67
C TYR A 367 14.51 -15.55 4.03
N SER A 368 13.85 -14.93 5.00
CA SER A 368 13.64 -15.49 6.33
C SER A 368 12.37 -14.88 6.94
N PHE A 369 11.46 -15.74 7.39
CA PHE A 369 10.26 -15.34 8.12
C PHE A 369 10.17 -16.10 9.44
N THR A 370 10.01 -15.38 10.54
CA THR A 370 9.60 -15.98 11.82
C THR A 370 8.07 -16.00 11.87
N LEU A 371 7.50 -17.16 12.16
CA LEU A 371 6.07 -17.42 12.12
C LEU A 371 5.61 -18.07 13.43
N PRO A 372 4.41 -17.72 13.96
CA PRO A 372 3.84 -18.44 15.09
C PRO A 372 3.55 -19.89 14.68
N VAL A 373 3.74 -20.84 15.60
CA VAL A 373 3.34 -22.23 15.38
C VAL A 373 1.92 -22.48 15.88
N ASP A 374 1.46 -21.68 16.85
CA ASP A 374 0.12 -21.78 17.41
C ASP A 374 -0.99 -21.67 16.35
N ALA A 375 -2.11 -22.34 16.60
CA ALA A 375 -3.29 -22.27 15.74
C ALA A 375 -3.82 -20.83 15.62
N PRO A 376 -4.15 -20.36 14.41
CA PRO A 376 -4.73 -19.03 14.24
C PRO A 376 -6.10 -18.94 14.93
N GLN A 377 -6.46 -17.74 15.37
CA GLN A 377 -7.77 -17.48 15.97
C GLN A 377 -8.76 -16.98 14.93
N VAL A 378 -9.86 -17.72 14.71
CA VAL A 378 -10.83 -17.43 13.66
C VAL A 378 -12.22 -17.19 14.24
N ALA A 379 -12.94 -16.21 13.70
CA ALA A 379 -14.36 -15.98 13.94
C ALA A 379 -15.06 -15.57 12.64
N PRO A 380 -16.29 -16.04 12.36
CA PRO A 380 -17.05 -15.51 11.24
C PRO A 380 -17.55 -14.10 11.53
N TYR A 381 -17.64 -13.28 10.48
CA TYR A 381 -18.23 -11.96 10.57
C TYR A 381 -19.71 -12.04 10.98
N THR A 382 -20.08 -11.21 11.95
CA THR A 382 -21.46 -10.99 12.35
C THR A 382 -21.77 -9.50 12.26
N ALA A 383 -22.76 -9.12 11.45
CA ALA A 383 -23.18 -7.71 11.32
C ALA A 383 -23.75 -7.12 12.63
N THR A 384 -24.15 -7.98 13.57
CA THR A 384 -24.61 -7.64 14.91
C THR A 384 -24.06 -8.65 15.90
N GLY A 385 -23.47 -8.19 17.01
CA GLY A 385 -22.98 -9.06 18.07
C GLY A 385 -21.46 -9.15 18.15
N VAL A 386 -20.99 -10.12 18.94
CA VAL A 386 -19.58 -10.30 19.32
C VAL A 386 -18.90 -11.32 18.42
N PHE A 387 -17.67 -11.03 17.99
CA PHE A 387 -16.82 -12.02 17.32
C PHE A 387 -16.38 -13.10 18.31
N ASN A 388 -16.91 -14.31 18.14
CA ASN A 388 -16.60 -15.45 19.00
C ASN A 388 -15.41 -16.23 18.42
N PHE A 389 -14.19 -15.77 18.73
CA PHE A 389 -12.97 -16.41 18.25
C PHE A 389 -12.77 -17.80 18.84
N SER A 390 -12.31 -18.71 17.99
CA SER A 390 -11.86 -20.05 18.37
C SER A 390 -10.56 -20.39 17.65
N ALA A 391 -9.75 -21.25 18.25
CA ALA A 391 -8.52 -21.71 17.62
C ALA A 391 -8.84 -22.66 16.45
N ASP A 392 -8.29 -22.38 15.27
CA ASP A 392 -8.37 -23.27 14.12
C ASP A 392 -7.23 -24.31 14.18
N SER A 393 -7.38 -25.28 15.08
CA SER A 393 -6.37 -26.32 15.33
C SER A 393 -6.08 -27.24 14.14
N GLY A 394 -6.90 -27.19 13.07
CA GLY A 394 -6.69 -28.00 11.88
C GLY A 394 -5.48 -27.57 11.05
N VAL A 395 -4.99 -26.34 11.26
CA VAL A 395 -3.95 -25.70 10.45
C VAL A 395 -2.80 -25.17 11.31
N GLU A 396 -2.69 -25.65 12.55
CA GLU A 396 -1.64 -25.29 13.50
C GLU A 396 -0.25 -25.58 12.93
N GLY A 397 0.60 -24.56 12.84
CA GLY A 397 1.95 -24.65 12.29
C GLY A 397 2.00 -24.91 10.77
N GLU A 398 0.88 -24.92 10.06
CA GLU A 398 0.83 -25.18 8.62
C GLU A 398 0.82 -23.87 7.82
N TYR A 399 1.84 -23.71 6.99
CA TYR A 399 2.00 -22.56 6.09
C TYR A 399 2.38 -23.00 4.67
N THR A 400 2.09 -22.15 3.70
CA THR A 400 2.61 -22.25 2.34
C THR A 400 3.54 -21.08 2.06
N VAL A 401 4.76 -21.40 1.60
CA VAL A 401 5.73 -20.43 1.10
C VAL A 401 5.61 -20.35 -0.41
N MET A 402 5.36 -19.15 -0.94
CA MET A 402 5.21 -18.88 -2.36
C MET A 402 6.34 -17.97 -2.82
N ALA A 403 7.13 -18.40 -3.81
CA ALA A 403 8.00 -17.51 -4.56
C ALA A 403 7.28 -17.07 -5.83
N ILE A 404 7.18 -15.77 -6.06
CA ILE A 404 6.44 -15.16 -7.17
C ILE A 404 7.40 -14.28 -7.95
N ALA A 405 7.58 -14.54 -9.25
CA ALA A 405 8.30 -13.67 -10.16
C ALA A 405 7.28 -12.96 -11.07
N GLU A 406 7.23 -11.62 -11.00
CA GLU A 406 6.29 -10.77 -11.72
C GLU A 406 6.98 -10.05 -12.91
N PRO A 407 6.95 -10.65 -14.11
CA PRO A 407 7.39 -9.98 -15.33
C PRO A 407 6.43 -8.84 -15.73
N VAL A 408 7.00 -7.75 -16.25
CA VAL A 408 6.29 -6.48 -16.54
C VAL A 408 5.13 -6.64 -17.54
N ASP A 409 5.17 -7.66 -18.42
CA ASP A 409 4.17 -7.85 -19.48
C ASP A 409 3.70 -9.33 -19.62
N LEU A 410 3.87 -10.17 -18.59
CA LEU A 410 3.50 -11.59 -18.64
C LEU A 410 2.81 -12.05 -17.35
N THR A 411 2.22 -13.25 -17.39
CA THR A 411 1.65 -13.89 -16.20
C THR A 411 2.77 -14.18 -15.18
N PRO A 412 2.56 -13.85 -13.89
CA PRO A 412 3.51 -14.21 -12.84
C PRO A 412 3.84 -15.70 -12.83
N VAL A 413 5.12 -16.01 -12.60
CA VAL A 413 5.57 -17.39 -12.39
C VAL A 413 5.60 -17.65 -10.90
N VAL A 414 4.88 -18.68 -10.45
CA VAL A 414 4.73 -19.00 -9.03
C VAL A 414 5.29 -20.39 -8.75
N GLN A 415 6.12 -20.51 -7.71
CA GLN A 415 6.52 -21.78 -7.12
C GLN A 415 6.09 -21.81 -5.66
N MET A 416 5.67 -22.97 -5.16
CA MET A 416 5.13 -23.10 -3.80
C MET A 416 5.78 -24.28 -3.08
N ALA A 417 5.95 -24.15 -1.76
CA ALA A 417 6.39 -25.21 -0.88
C ALA A 417 5.68 -25.12 0.47
N ALA A 418 5.47 -26.26 1.13
CA ALA A 418 4.94 -26.27 2.48
C ALA A 418 6.01 -25.89 3.51
N ALA A 419 5.61 -25.16 4.54
CA ALA A 419 6.37 -24.90 5.76
C ALA A 419 5.52 -25.35 6.96
N ASN A 420 5.61 -26.64 7.27
CA ASN A 420 4.84 -27.27 8.35
C ASN A 420 5.72 -27.46 9.58
N PHE A 421 5.52 -26.61 10.59
CA PHE A 421 6.20 -26.71 11.87
C PHE A 421 5.54 -27.77 12.75
N ASN A 422 6.32 -28.45 13.57
CA ASN A 422 5.84 -29.41 14.55
C ASN A 422 5.32 -28.65 15.79
N PRO A 423 4.01 -28.70 16.10
CA PRO A 423 3.46 -28.03 17.28
C PRO A 423 4.02 -28.56 18.61
N GLY A 424 4.57 -29.79 18.61
CA GLY A 424 5.26 -30.38 19.75
C GLY A 424 6.75 -30.08 19.82
N PHE A 425 7.28 -29.19 18.98
CA PHE A 425 8.69 -28.84 19.00
C PHE A 425 9.06 -28.16 20.32
N VAL A 426 10.11 -28.68 20.96
CA VAL A 426 10.72 -28.06 22.14
C VAL A 426 12.16 -27.74 21.78
N GLY A 427 12.42 -26.46 21.52
CA GLY A 427 13.73 -25.96 21.14
C GLY A 427 14.79 -26.20 22.21
N THR A 428 16.05 -26.06 21.80
CA THR A 428 17.22 -26.08 22.70
C THR A 428 17.71 -24.67 22.96
N THR A 429 18.64 -24.47 23.91
CA THR A 429 19.28 -23.16 24.13
C THR A 429 19.99 -22.63 22.89
N ASP A 430 20.52 -23.53 22.06
CA ASP A 430 21.32 -23.18 20.88
C ASP A 430 20.50 -23.18 19.58
N SER A 431 19.28 -23.72 19.62
CA SER A 431 18.33 -23.73 18.50
C SER A 431 16.91 -23.73 19.07
N PRO A 432 16.43 -22.55 19.53
CA PRO A 432 15.17 -22.44 20.25
C PRO A 432 13.94 -22.57 19.34
N ARG A 433 14.11 -22.44 18.03
CA ARG A 433 13.06 -22.52 17.01
C ARG A 433 13.32 -23.66 16.03
N GLU A 434 12.25 -24.21 15.48
CA GLU A 434 12.34 -25.13 14.36
C GLU A 434 12.60 -24.34 13.08
N VAL A 435 13.56 -24.80 12.27
CA VAL A 435 13.94 -24.15 11.02
C VAL A 435 13.53 -25.02 9.85
N ILE A 436 12.70 -24.49 8.97
CA ILE A 436 12.31 -25.13 7.71
C ILE A 436 12.98 -24.39 6.56
N THR A 437 13.60 -25.14 5.65
CA THR A 437 14.29 -24.57 4.49
C THR A 437 13.57 -24.91 3.19
N ASN A 438 13.16 -23.91 2.42
CA ASN A 438 12.63 -24.09 1.08
C ASN A 438 13.45 -23.26 0.07
N ASN A 439 13.97 -23.88 -0.98
CA ASN A 439 14.69 -23.17 -2.03
C ASN A 439 13.87 -23.20 -3.32
N PHE A 440 13.83 -22.07 -4.02
CA PHE A 440 13.11 -21.90 -5.28
C PHE A 440 14.11 -21.58 -6.39
N ASP A 441 13.84 -22.10 -7.59
CA ASP A 441 14.73 -21.93 -8.73
C ASP A 441 13.93 -21.66 -10.02
N PHE A 442 13.93 -20.40 -10.43
CA PHE A 442 13.32 -19.95 -11.68
C PHE A 442 14.24 -20.12 -12.89
N SER A 443 15.49 -20.55 -12.73
CA SER A 443 16.42 -20.72 -13.87
C SER A 443 15.95 -21.81 -14.86
N SER A 444 15.13 -22.75 -14.39
CA SER A 444 14.54 -23.83 -15.19
C SER A 444 13.21 -23.48 -15.85
N ALA A 445 12.60 -22.37 -15.43
CA ALA A 445 11.35 -21.84 -15.96
C ALA A 445 11.60 -20.41 -16.42
N PRO A 446 12.32 -20.22 -17.55
CA PRO A 446 12.58 -18.88 -18.05
C PRO A 446 11.25 -18.17 -18.23
N ALA A 447 11.13 -16.96 -17.65
CA ALA A 447 10.11 -16.04 -18.10
C ALA A 447 10.28 -15.92 -19.63
N PRO A 448 9.24 -16.17 -20.44
CA PRO A 448 9.38 -16.23 -21.89
C PRO A 448 9.82 -14.91 -22.52
#